data_AF-A0A1Y1VBN2-F1
#
_entry.id   AF-A0A1Y1VBN2-F1
#
_cell.length_a   1.000
_cell.length_b   1.000
_cell.length_c   1.000
_cell.angle_alpha   90.00
_cell.angle_beta   90.00
_cell.angle_gamma   90.00
#
_symmetry.space_group_name_H-M   'P 1'
#
loop_
_entity.id
_entity.type
_entity.pdbx_description
1 polymer ?
#
loop_
_entity_poly.entity_id
_entity_poly.type
_entity_poly.pdbx_seq_one_letter_code
_entity_poly.pdbx_strand_id
1 'polypeptide(L)'
;MKSITLTLLSLIIGISCAENPINSYTPTKNININTESISCMLAIKKYGSCLYNLNDTTSLDFTSACSKFETDNCKEFLNDVYNTTTDCDGQDDDSIDSLIKQIRYVYIAGCSKDENGNLCPLTEFIQKRNDVKINTDIVNKSCSSANCKRQLHNMIELLPYTKSYVENQNNNKKNEEQIPSEWIDITYKQIDVDSLKTYLDSEVCSKVNQNNTTVNITDVNNPNPNNSTMANTNGNDESAAIFSQDKNLIFISIILIIIFN
;
A
#
# COMPACT_ATOMS: atom_id res chain seq x y z
N MET A 1 -30.74 6.11 34.75
CA MET A 1 -29.45 5.78 34.14
C MET A 1 -29.28 4.27 34.18
N LYS A 2 -29.31 3.61 33.02
CA LYS A 2 -29.24 2.14 32.90
C LYS A 2 -27.77 1.73 32.86
N SER A 3 -27.37 0.90 33.83
CA SER A 3 -26.07 0.24 33.86
C SER A 3 -26.16 -1.03 33.00
N ILE A 4 -25.27 -1.17 32.02
CA ILE A 4 -25.18 -2.36 31.16
C ILE A 4 -24.00 -3.18 31.68
N THR A 5 -24.31 -4.28 32.38
CA THR A 5 -23.36 -5.32 32.76
C THR A 5 -23.16 -6.26 31.59
N LEU A 6 -21.97 -6.25 30.98
CA LEU A 6 -21.60 -7.16 29.90
C LEU A 6 -20.97 -8.42 30.51
N THR A 7 -21.72 -9.52 30.56
CA THR A 7 -21.24 -10.82 31.02
C THR A 7 -20.60 -11.55 29.83
N LEU A 8 -19.27 -11.63 29.79
CA LEU A 8 -18.53 -12.41 28.80
C LEU A 8 -18.61 -13.91 29.19
N LEU A 9 -19.30 -14.70 28.37
CA LEU A 9 -19.40 -16.14 28.52
C LEU A 9 -18.15 -16.80 27.92
N SER A 10 -17.23 -17.23 28.79
CA SER A 10 -16.05 -18.00 28.41
C SER A 10 -16.45 -19.45 28.08
N LEU A 11 -16.40 -19.83 26.81
CA LEU A 11 -16.51 -21.21 26.38
C LEU A 11 -15.15 -21.90 26.62
N ILE A 12 -15.05 -22.65 27.71
CA ILE A 12 -13.88 -23.43 28.12
C ILE A 12 -13.87 -24.74 27.31
N ILE A 13 -12.89 -24.90 26.41
CA ILE A 13 -12.50 -26.22 25.91
C ILE A 13 -11.54 -26.81 26.95
N GLY A 14 -12.00 -27.85 27.65
CA GLY A 14 -11.26 -28.52 28.70
C GLY A 14 -10.06 -29.29 28.14
N ILE A 15 -8.87 -28.74 28.31
CA ILE A 15 -7.62 -29.51 28.34
C ILE A 15 -7.26 -29.64 29.82
N SER A 16 -7.44 -30.85 30.37
CA SER A 16 -7.04 -31.20 31.72
C SER A 16 -5.51 -31.30 31.78
N CYS A 17 -4.87 -30.25 32.27
CA CYS A 17 -3.49 -30.31 32.75
C CYS A 17 -3.53 -30.32 34.27
N ALA A 18 -2.93 -31.36 34.87
CA ALA A 18 -2.82 -31.51 36.31
C ALA A 18 -2.11 -30.31 36.95
N GLU A 19 -2.74 -29.75 37.98
CA GLU A 19 -2.28 -28.59 38.74
C GLU A 19 -1.15 -28.99 39.69
N ASN A 20 0.06 -28.46 39.44
CA ASN A 20 1.06 -28.26 40.50
C ASN A 20 0.88 -26.82 41.04
N PRO A 21 0.89 -26.60 42.38
CA PRO A 21 0.77 -25.27 42.94
C PRO A 21 2.08 -24.49 42.72
N ILE A 22 2.09 -23.63 41.70
CA ILE A 22 3.20 -22.71 41.43
C ILE A 22 2.91 -21.39 42.18
N ASN A 23 3.83 -21.00 43.07
CA ASN A 23 3.86 -19.69 43.70
C ASN A 23 3.71 -18.57 42.65
N SER A 24 2.59 -17.85 42.68
CA SER A 24 2.31 -16.76 41.76
C SER A 24 3.09 -15.51 42.16
N TYR A 25 4.35 -15.43 41.75
CA TYR A 25 5.01 -14.14 41.62
C TYR A 25 4.58 -13.57 40.26
N THR A 26 3.66 -12.62 40.26
CA THR A 26 3.34 -11.83 39.05
C THR A 26 4.21 -10.57 39.08
N PRO A 27 5.40 -10.56 38.44
CA PRO A 27 6.11 -9.32 38.23
C PRO A 27 5.27 -8.46 37.29
N THR A 28 4.69 -7.39 37.82
CA THR A 28 4.11 -6.31 37.02
C THR A 28 5.25 -5.57 36.32
N LYS A 29 5.71 -6.12 35.20
CA LYS A 29 6.60 -5.42 34.29
C LYS A 29 5.76 -4.34 33.61
N ASN A 30 6.00 -3.08 33.94
CA ASN A 30 5.43 -1.96 33.20
C ASN A 30 5.94 -2.07 31.74
N ILE A 31 5.07 -2.53 30.86
CA ILE A 31 5.33 -2.49 29.42
C ILE A 31 5.09 -1.03 29.02
N ASN A 32 6.18 -0.30 28.80
CA ASN A 32 6.10 1.01 28.18
C ASN A 32 5.83 0.79 26.69
N ILE A 33 4.55 0.81 26.30
CA ILE A 33 4.16 0.68 24.91
C ILE A 33 4.35 2.06 24.28
N ASN A 34 5.39 2.23 23.46
CA ASN A 34 5.55 3.44 22.66
C ASN A 34 4.34 3.56 21.72
N THR A 35 3.58 4.65 21.84
CA THR A 35 2.40 4.93 21.02
C THR A 35 2.71 4.97 19.52
N GLU A 36 3.92 5.37 19.16
CA GLU A 36 4.35 5.44 17.76
C GLU A 36 4.51 4.03 17.15
N SER A 37 5.01 3.08 17.93
CA SER A 37 5.10 1.66 17.53
C SER A 37 3.72 1.06 17.26
N ILE A 38 2.69 1.46 18.02
CA ILE A 38 1.31 1.02 17.79
C ILE A 38 0.79 1.53 16.43
N SER A 39 0.99 2.81 16.13
CA SER A 39 0.53 3.40 14.86
C SER A 39 1.19 2.72 13.67
N CYS A 40 2.49 2.44 13.76
CA CYS A 40 3.19 1.68 12.73
C CYS A 40 2.64 0.26 12.55
N MET A 41 2.39 -0.47 13.65
CA MET A 41 1.75 -1.79 13.57
C MET A 41 0.36 -1.76 12.94
N LEU A 42 -0.41 -0.70 13.21
CA LEU A 42 -1.72 -0.50 12.59
C LEU A 42 -1.58 -0.23 11.08
N ALA A 43 -0.56 0.52 10.64
CA ALA A 43 -0.28 0.73 9.23
C ALA A 43 0.08 -0.60 8.52
N ILE A 44 0.88 -1.47 9.14
CA ILE A 44 1.14 -2.82 8.59
C ILE A 44 -0.17 -3.58 8.45
N LYS A 45 -1.02 -3.57 9.47
CA LYS A 45 -2.31 -4.27 9.43
C LYS A 45 -3.22 -3.70 8.33
N LYS A 46 -3.20 -2.38 8.15
CA LYS A 46 -3.95 -1.65 7.13
C LYS A 46 -3.63 -2.16 5.72
N TYR A 47 -2.34 -2.38 5.44
CA TYR A 47 -1.89 -2.80 4.11
C TYR A 47 -1.70 -4.31 3.97
N GLY A 48 -1.59 -5.04 5.07
CA GLY A 48 -1.15 -6.43 5.10
C GLY A 48 -1.98 -7.37 4.22
N SER A 49 -3.31 -7.18 4.17
CA SER A 49 -4.18 -7.94 3.27
C SER A 49 -3.88 -7.70 1.79
N CYS A 50 -3.51 -6.47 1.44
CA CYS A 50 -3.09 -6.10 0.09
C CYS A 50 -1.72 -6.71 -0.24
N LEU A 51 -0.74 -6.54 0.65
CA LEU A 51 0.64 -6.96 0.43
C LEU A 51 0.79 -8.47 0.35
N TYR A 52 0.03 -9.22 1.17
CA TYR A 52 0.08 -10.68 1.17
C TYR A 52 -0.25 -11.27 -0.20
N ASN A 53 -1.23 -10.70 -0.92
CA ASN A 53 -1.65 -11.17 -2.24
C ASN A 53 -0.62 -10.90 -3.35
N LEU A 54 0.37 -10.04 -3.09
CA LEU A 54 1.44 -9.71 -4.05
C LEU A 54 2.52 -10.78 -4.10
N ASN A 55 2.76 -11.52 -3.01
CA ASN A 55 3.79 -12.57 -2.94
C ASN A 55 3.55 -13.72 -3.94
N ASP A 56 2.30 -13.95 -4.33
CA ASP A 56 1.94 -14.96 -5.33
C ASP A 56 2.21 -14.50 -6.77
N THR A 57 2.76 -13.29 -6.98
CA THR A 57 3.02 -12.73 -8.31
C THR A 57 4.41 -13.09 -8.77
N THR A 58 4.53 -14.20 -9.49
CA THR A 58 5.79 -14.57 -10.19
C THR A 58 5.96 -13.83 -11.51
N SER A 59 4.91 -13.17 -12.01
CA SER A 59 4.95 -12.45 -13.28
C SER A 59 5.46 -11.02 -13.12
N LEU A 60 6.44 -10.65 -13.93
CA LEU A 60 6.93 -9.28 -14.11
C LEU A 60 5.95 -8.36 -14.87
N ASP A 61 4.73 -8.80 -15.09
CA ASP A 61 3.71 -8.06 -15.81
C ASP A 61 3.00 -7.09 -14.87
N PHE A 62 3.25 -5.80 -15.09
CA PHE A 62 2.58 -4.73 -14.35
C PHE A 62 1.07 -4.76 -14.54
N THR A 63 0.55 -5.20 -15.68
CA THR A 63 -0.91 -5.32 -15.88
C THR A 63 -1.53 -6.24 -14.82
N SER A 64 -0.92 -7.42 -14.65
CA SER A 64 -1.30 -8.39 -13.63
C SER A 64 -1.09 -7.83 -12.22
N ALA A 65 0.03 -7.14 -11.96
CA ALA A 65 0.30 -6.51 -10.67
C ALA A 65 -0.76 -5.46 -10.30
N CYS A 66 -1.09 -4.56 -11.23
CA CYS A 66 -2.10 -3.52 -11.03
C CYS A 66 -3.46 -4.13 -10.71
N SER A 67 -3.85 -5.21 -11.38
CA SER A 67 -5.12 -5.90 -11.09
C SER A 67 -5.22 -6.43 -9.65
N LYS A 68 -4.08 -6.77 -9.02
CA LYS A 68 -4.04 -7.19 -7.61
C LYS A 68 -4.18 -6.00 -6.66
N PHE A 69 -3.54 -4.88 -6.97
CA PHE A 69 -3.71 -3.63 -6.22
C PHE A 69 -5.11 -3.04 -6.36
N GLU A 70 -5.78 -3.25 -7.50
CA GLU A 70 -7.11 -2.71 -7.79
C GLU A 70 -8.25 -3.55 -7.21
N THR A 71 -7.95 -4.46 -6.28
CA THR A 71 -8.95 -5.26 -5.55
C THR A 71 -9.55 -4.49 -4.36
N ASP A 72 -10.73 -4.92 -3.91
CA ASP A 72 -11.38 -4.36 -2.72
C ASP A 72 -10.52 -4.43 -1.46
N ASN A 73 -9.68 -5.46 -1.33
CA ASN A 73 -8.77 -5.65 -0.20
C ASN A 73 -7.65 -4.62 -0.13
N CYS A 74 -7.40 -3.88 -1.22
CA CYS A 74 -6.36 -2.88 -1.33
C CYS A 74 -6.90 -1.44 -1.34
N LYS A 75 -8.22 -1.23 -1.17
CA LYS A 75 -8.84 0.11 -1.21
C LYS A 75 -8.18 1.12 -0.26
N GLU A 76 -7.84 0.69 0.95
CA GLU A 76 -7.19 1.57 1.93
C GLU A 76 -5.78 1.99 1.51
N PHE A 77 -5.01 1.07 0.90
CA PHE A 77 -3.71 1.37 0.29
C PHE A 77 -3.88 2.35 -0.89
N LEU A 78 -4.81 2.08 -1.81
CA LEU A 78 -5.04 2.95 -2.97
C LEU A 78 -5.43 4.38 -2.59
N ASN A 79 -6.20 4.53 -1.52
CA ASN A 79 -6.62 5.84 -1.01
C ASN A 79 -5.45 6.67 -0.47
N ASP A 80 -4.37 6.04 -0.03
CA ASP A 80 -3.20 6.71 0.52
C ASP A 80 -1.90 6.49 -0.29
N VAL A 81 -2.01 5.93 -1.49
CA VAL A 81 -0.85 5.52 -2.27
C VAL A 81 0.05 6.69 -2.67
N TYR A 82 -0.54 7.89 -2.81
CA TYR A 82 0.16 9.15 -3.06
C TYR A 82 0.52 9.91 -1.77
N ASN A 83 0.45 9.27 -0.60
CA ASN A 83 1.03 9.81 0.61
C ASN A 83 2.51 9.40 0.68
N THR A 84 3.38 10.37 0.86
CA THR A 84 4.83 10.16 0.90
C THR A 84 5.35 9.92 2.31
N THR A 85 4.52 10.16 3.32
CA THR A 85 4.81 9.83 4.73
C THR A 85 4.04 8.59 5.18
N THR A 86 4.51 7.97 6.25
CA THR A 86 3.82 6.85 6.89
C THR A 86 3.76 7.06 8.40
N ASP A 87 2.90 6.29 9.07
CA ASP A 87 2.84 6.26 10.53
C ASP A 87 4.06 5.53 11.16
N CYS A 88 4.96 4.97 10.33
CA CYS A 88 6.21 4.34 10.74
C CYS A 88 7.43 5.27 10.59
N ASP A 89 7.24 6.51 10.11
CA ASP A 89 8.34 7.44 9.92
C ASP A 89 9.03 7.80 11.25
N GLY A 90 10.36 7.84 11.24
CA GLY A 90 11.17 8.15 12.42
C GLY A 90 11.25 7.06 13.51
N GLN A 91 10.74 5.84 13.25
CA GLN A 91 10.98 4.69 14.14
C GLN A 91 12.44 4.20 14.07
N ASP A 92 12.92 3.56 15.15
CA ASP A 92 14.29 3.00 15.21
C ASP A 92 14.56 1.95 14.12
N ASP A 93 13.52 1.23 13.71
CA ASP A 93 13.53 0.28 12.59
C ASP A 93 12.72 0.88 11.42
N ASP A 94 13.42 1.31 10.38
CA ASP A 94 12.86 1.95 9.18
C ASP A 94 12.45 0.94 8.09
N SER A 95 12.57 -0.37 8.35
CA SER A 95 12.32 -1.42 7.36
C SER A 95 10.86 -1.41 6.88
N ILE A 96 9.91 -1.24 7.80
CA ILE A 96 8.49 -1.20 7.49
C ILE A 96 8.11 0.09 6.74
N ASP A 97 8.63 1.24 7.18
CA ASP A 97 8.41 2.52 6.49
C ASP A 97 8.94 2.43 5.05
N SER A 98 10.16 1.92 4.89
CA SER A 98 10.79 1.69 3.60
C SER A 98 9.98 0.75 2.72
N LEU A 99 9.49 -0.37 3.27
CA LEU A 99 8.63 -1.32 2.55
C LEU A 99 7.35 -0.64 2.03
N ILE A 100 6.62 0.07 2.89
CA ILE A 100 5.38 0.77 2.51
C ILE A 100 5.67 1.77 1.38
N LYS A 101 6.71 2.59 1.54
CA LYS A 101 7.12 3.59 0.55
C LYS A 101 7.56 2.97 -0.78
N GLN A 102 8.27 1.85 -0.77
CA GLN A 102 8.66 1.11 -1.97
C GLN A 102 7.43 0.55 -2.71
N ILE A 103 6.46 -0.02 -2.00
CA ILE A 103 5.23 -0.56 -2.62
C ILE A 103 4.40 0.56 -3.22
N ARG A 104 4.29 1.71 -2.54
CA ARG A 104 3.69 2.92 -3.10
C ARG A 104 4.40 3.35 -4.37
N TYR A 105 5.73 3.41 -4.35
CA TYR A 105 6.53 3.76 -5.53
C TYR A 105 6.24 2.83 -6.71
N VAL A 106 6.26 1.51 -6.49
CA VAL A 106 5.97 0.52 -7.53
C VAL A 106 4.58 0.70 -8.10
N TYR A 107 3.55 0.88 -7.26
CA TYR A 107 2.20 1.15 -7.74
C TYR A 107 2.12 2.45 -8.53
N ILE A 108 2.66 3.54 -7.98
CA ILE A 108 2.62 4.85 -8.62
C ILE A 108 3.30 4.79 -9.99
N ALA A 109 4.47 4.17 -10.09
CA ALA A 109 5.20 4.03 -11.34
C ALA A 109 4.46 3.14 -12.34
N GLY A 110 4.00 1.97 -11.87
CA GLY A 110 3.50 0.89 -12.71
C GLY A 110 2.01 0.90 -13.00
N CYS A 111 1.19 1.63 -12.25
CA CYS A 111 -0.28 1.50 -12.27
C CYS A 111 -1.05 2.82 -12.30
N SER A 112 -0.39 3.99 -12.30
CA SER A 112 -1.10 5.26 -12.32
C SER A 112 -1.92 5.45 -13.59
N LYS A 113 -3.13 6.00 -13.42
CA LYS A 113 -4.07 6.33 -14.48
C LYS A 113 -4.42 7.82 -14.46
N ASP A 114 -4.76 8.36 -15.62
CA ASP A 114 -5.31 9.71 -15.76
C ASP A 114 -6.75 9.77 -15.20
N GLU A 115 -7.38 10.94 -15.30
CA GLU A 115 -8.75 11.16 -14.82
C GLU A 115 -9.81 10.36 -15.60
N ASN A 116 -9.48 9.87 -16.79
CA ASN A 116 -10.37 9.09 -17.65
C ASN A 116 -10.14 7.58 -17.51
N GLY A 117 -9.24 7.14 -16.62
CA GLY A 117 -8.88 5.74 -16.41
C GLY A 117 -7.88 5.19 -17.42
N ASN A 118 -7.27 6.01 -18.28
CA ASN A 118 -6.19 5.58 -19.17
C ASN A 118 -4.86 5.55 -18.40
N LEU A 119 -3.93 4.68 -18.78
CA LEU A 119 -2.59 4.70 -18.17
C LEU A 119 -1.90 6.03 -18.40
N CYS A 120 -1.21 6.52 -17.37
CA CYS A 120 -0.35 7.68 -17.53
C CYS A 120 0.77 7.40 -18.54
N PRO A 121 1.20 8.37 -19.36
CA PRO A 121 2.21 8.14 -20.39
C PRO A 121 3.52 7.55 -19.85
N LEU A 122 3.94 7.97 -18.65
CA LEU A 122 5.09 7.37 -17.98
C LEU A 122 4.82 5.92 -17.55
N THR A 123 3.65 5.63 -16.99
CA THR A 123 3.27 4.25 -16.65
C THR A 123 3.25 3.36 -17.88
N GLU A 124 2.59 3.78 -18.95
CA GLU A 124 2.54 3.03 -20.21
C GLU A 124 3.95 2.75 -20.74
N PHE A 125 4.86 3.72 -20.62
CA PHE A 125 6.25 3.56 -21.01
C PHE A 125 6.97 2.49 -20.19
N ILE A 126 6.83 2.52 -18.85
CA ILE A 126 7.43 1.55 -17.92
C ILE A 126 6.87 0.14 -18.17
N GLN A 127 5.54 0.01 -18.31
CA GLN A 127 4.90 -1.29 -18.55
C GLN A 127 5.38 -1.96 -19.83
N LYS A 128 5.64 -1.18 -20.90
CA LYS A 128 6.18 -1.69 -22.16
C LYS A 128 7.64 -2.13 -22.07
N ARG A 129 8.32 -1.85 -20.95
CA ARG A 129 9.75 -2.12 -20.73
C ARG A 129 10.64 -1.63 -21.87
N ASN A 130 10.39 -0.43 -22.36
CA ASN A 130 11.23 0.12 -23.41
C ASN A 130 12.63 0.37 -22.83
N ASP A 131 13.67 -0.20 -23.45
CA ASP A 131 15.07 0.08 -23.10
C ASP A 131 15.51 1.52 -23.43
N VAL A 132 14.60 2.30 -24.02
CA VAL A 132 14.80 3.72 -24.28
C VAL A 132 14.80 4.46 -22.93
N LYS A 133 15.61 5.51 -22.80
CA LYS A 133 15.55 6.37 -21.62
C LYS A 133 14.31 7.26 -21.69
N ILE A 134 13.74 7.61 -20.54
CA ILE A 134 12.70 8.63 -20.46
C ILE A 134 13.19 9.91 -21.15
N ASN A 135 12.35 10.46 -22.02
CA ASN A 135 12.61 11.72 -22.71
C ASN A 135 11.59 12.79 -22.28
N THR A 136 11.85 14.03 -22.70
CA THR A 136 10.97 15.18 -22.45
C THR A 136 9.54 14.94 -22.87
N ASP A 137 9.31 14.24 -23.97
CA ASP A 137 7.96 14.10 -24.55
C ASP A 137 7.05 13.26 -23.66
N ILE A 138 7.58 12.20 -23.03
CA ILE A 138 6.83 11.36 -22.09
C ILE A 138 6.45 12.16 -20.85
N VAL A 139 7.40 12.95 -20.32
CA VAL A 139 7.17 13.80 -19.14
C VAL A 139 6.15 14.90 -19.47
N ASN A 140 6.29 15.57 -20.61
CA ASN A 140 5.39 16.62 -21.05
C ASN A 140 3.95 16.11 -21.23
N LYS A 141 3.79 14.93 -21.84
CA LYS A 141 2.47 14.28 -21.95
C LYS A 141 1.90 13.94 -20.57
N SER A 142 2.73 13.41 -19.67
CA SER A 142 2.31 13.08 -18.29
C SER A 142 1.90 14.32 -17.49
N CYS A 143 2.53 15.47 -17.75
CA CYS A 143 2.15 16.73 -17.10
C CYS A 143 0.82 17.32 -17.59
N SER A 144 0.23 16.80 -18.67
CA SER A 144 -1.05 17.28 -19.20
C SER A 144 -2.27 16.80 -18.41
N SER A 145 -2.12 15.77 -17.57
CA SER A 145 -3.14 15.26 -16.64
C SER A 145 -2.73 15.59 -15.20
N ALA A 146 -3.70 15.95 -14.35
CA ALA A 146 -3.42 16.26 -12.95
C ALA A 146 -2.99 15.00 -12.17
N ASN A 147 -3.62 13.86 -12.42
CA ASN A 147 -3.26 12.57 -11.84
C ASN A 147 -1.87 12.12 -12.29
N CYS A 148 -1.56 12.23 -13.57
CA CYS A 148 -0.24 11.85 -14.09
C CYS A 148 0.85 12.84 -13.69
N LYS A 149 0.53 14.13 -13.50
CA LYS A 149 1.45 15.08 -12.87
C LYS A 149 1.71 14.72 -11.40
N ARG A 150 0.66 14.39 -10.64
CA ARG A 150 0.78 13.93 -9.25
C ARG A 150 1.64 12.67 -9.14
N GLN A 151 1.48 11.74 -10.08
CA GLN A 151 2.35 10.57 -10.20
C GLN A 151 3.83 10.98 -10.24
N LEU A 152 4.21 11.86 -11.17
CA LEU A 152 5.61 12.28 -11.34
C LEU A 152 6.18 12.87 -10.04
N HIS A 153 5.45 13.76 -9.38
CA HIS A 153 5.90 14.36 -8.12
C HIS A 153 6.13 13.31 -7.03
N ASN A 154 5.18 12.40 -6.84
CA ASN A 154 5.30 11.35 -5.82
C ASN A 154 6.41 10.35 -6.13
N MET A 155 6.64 10.04 -7.41
CA MET A 155 7.77 9.18 -7.79
C MET A 155 9.10 9.79 -7.40
N ILE A 156 9.31 11.10 -7.61
CA ILE A 156 10.55 11.78 -7.19
C ILE A 156 10.71 11.75 -5.68
N GLU A 157 9.63 12.00 -4.94
CA GLU A 157 9.67 12.07 -3.48
C GLU A 157 9.94 10.71 -2.83
N LEU A 158 9.38 9.63 -3.39
CA LEU A 158 9.59 8.27 -2.91
C LEU A 158 10.90 7.64 -3.40
N LEU A 159 11.56 8.23 -4.40
CA LEU A 159 12.73 7.65 -5.03
C LEU A 159 13.91 7.33 -4.10
N PRO A 160 14.25 8.16 -3.09
CA PRO A 160 15.34 7.85 -2.16
C PRO A 160 15.17 6.50 -1.44
N TYR A 161 13.92 6.13 -1.12
CA TYR A 161 13.59 4.87 -0.42
C TYR A 161 13.72 3.64 -1.34
N THR A 162 13.50 3.82 -2.63
CA THR A 162 13.71 2.78 -3.64
C THR A 162 15.19 2.64 -4.00
N LYS A 163 15.92 3.76 -4.05
CA LYS A 163 17.36 3.78 -4.35
C LYS A 163 18.17 3.00 -3.32
N SER A 164 17.93 3.24 -2.02
CA SER A 164 18.63 2.55 -0.94
C SER A 164 18.46 1.02 -1.04
N TYR A 165 17.25 0.57 -1.40
CA TYR A 165 16.97 -0.84 -1.63
C TYR A 165 17.81 -1.44 -2.77
N VAL A 166 17.80 -0.79 -3.95
CA VAL A 166 18.58 -1.25 -5.13
C VAL A 166 20.08 -1.28 -4.84
N GLU A 167 20.60 -0.27 -4.15
CA GLU A 167 22.03 -0.18 -3.80
C GLU A 167 22.43 -1.25 -2.77
N ASN A 168 21.57 -1.55 -1.80
CA ASN A 168 21.82 -2.54 -0.75
C ASN A 168 21.72 -4.00 -1.23
N GLN A 169 20.86 -4.29 -2.20
CA GLN A 169 20.76 -5.64 -2.79
C GLN A 169 22.08 -6.13 -3.39
N ASN A 170 22.87 -5.24 -3.97
CA ASN A 170 24.16 -5.60 -4.55
C ASN A 170 25.19 -6.07 -3.51
N ASN A 171 24.94 -5.77 -2.22
CA ASN A 171 25.90 -6.00 -1.14
C ASN A 171 25.55 -7.20 -0.23
N ASN A 172 24.28 -7.63 -0.14
CA ASN A 172 23.85 -8.68 0.80
C ASN A 172 23.04 -9.81 0.12
N LYS A 173 23.40 -11.07 0.41
CA LYS A 173 22.74 -12.27 -0.13
C LYS A 173 21.30 -12.43 0.39
N LYS A 174 20.35 -12.48 -0.55
CA LYS A 174 19.04 -13.16 -0.52
C LYS A 174 18.51 -13.56 0.87
N ASN A 175 17.95 -12.62 1.61
CA ASN A 175 16.89 -12.94 2.55
C ASN A 175 15.55 -12.59 1.88
N GLU A 176 14.50 -13.33 2.20
CA GLU A 176 13.17 -13.29 1.56
C GLU A 176 12.67 -11.86 1.29
N GLU A 177 12.74 -11.45 0.02
CA GLU A 177 12.24 -10.15 -0.43
C GLU A 177 10.72 -10.19 -0.53
N GLN A 178 10.03 -9.23 0.11
CA GLN A 178 8.57 -9.10 0.03
C GLN A 178 8.09 -8.40 -1.24
N ILE A 179 8.97 -7.65 -1.91
CA ILE A 179 8.71 -7.03 -3.21
C ILE A 179 9.62 -7.71 -4.23
N PRO A 180 9.10 -8.20 -5.37
CA PRO A 180 9.94 -8.70 -6.45
C PRO A 180 10.94 -7.62 -6.88
N SER A 181 12.24 -7.86 -6.71
CA SER A 181 13.30 -6.91 -7.05
C SER A 181 13.25 -6.45 -8.50
N GLU A 182 12.75 -7.30 -9.39
CA GLU A 182 12.58 -6.97 -10.79
C GLU A 182 11.57 -5.83 -11.03
N TRP A 183 10.53 -5.70 -10.18
CA TRP A 183 9.57 -4.59 -10.31
C TRP A 183 10.24 -3.25 -9.97
N ILE A 184 11.04 -3.26 -8.91
CA ILE A 184 11.84 -2.10 -8.51
C ILE A 184 12.89 -1.80 -9.58
N ASP A 185 13.56 -2.81 -10.11
CA ASP A 185 14.56 -2.62 -11.16
C ASP A 185 13.98 -2.02 -12.44
N ILE A 186 12.83 -2.52 -12.91
CA ILE A 186 12.17 -2.00 -14.11
C ILE A 186 11.76 -0.54 -13.90
N THR A 187 11.19 -0.23 -12.75
CA THR A 187 10.70 1.11 -12.45
C THR A 187 11.82 2.10 -12.13
N TYR A 188 12.92 1.65 -11.53
CA TYR A 188 14.02 2.52 -11.12
C TYR A 188 15.06 2.73 -12.22
N LYS A 189 15.54 1.64 -12.88
CA LYS A 189 16.65 1.72 -13.85
C LYS A 189 16.31 2.50 -15.11
N GLN A 190 15.01 2.59 -15.45
CA GLN A 190 14.54 3.32 -16.62
C GLN A 190 14.41 4.82 -16.37
N ILE A 191 14.56 5.28 -15.13
CA ILE A 191 14.32 6.66 -14.71
C ILE A 191 15.63 7.38 -14.43
N ASP A 192 15.95 8.35 -15.28
CA ASP A 192 16.94 9.37 -14.97
C ASP A 192 16.29 10.42 -14.05
N VAL A 193 16.58 10.28 -12.76
CA VAL A 193 15.99 11.09 -11.67
C VAL A 193 16.31 12.57 -11.83
N ASP A 194 17.56 12.88 -12.17
CA ASP A 194 18.01 14.26 -12.29
C ASP A 194 17.32 14.94 -13.48
N SER A 195 17.17 14.19 -14.58
CA SER A 195 16.38 14.63 -15.73
C SER A 195 14.90 14.81 -15.33
N LEU A 196 14.29 13.83 -14.66
CA LEU A 196 12.89 13.90 -14.24
C LEU A 196 12.60 15.11 -13.34
N LYS A 197 13.48 15.36 -12.37
CA LYS A 197 13.40 16.52 -11.47
C LYS A 197 13.55 17.83 -12.22
N THR A 198 14.55 17.92 -13.09
CA THR A 198 14.76 19.11 -13.94
C THR A 198 13.52 19.40 -14.79
N TYR A 199 12.85 18.38 -15.31
CA TYR A 199 11.63 18.56 -16.10
C TYR A 199 10.43 18.99 -15.27
N LEU A 200 10.24 18.45 -14.06
CA LEU A 200 9.18 18.89 -13.16
C LEU A 200 9.35 20.33 -12.68
N ASP A 201 10.59 20.73 -12.42
CA ASP A 201 10.92 22.10 -12.01
C ASP A 201 10.86 23.09 -13.19
N SER A 202 10.88 22.58 -14.42
CA SER A 202 10.78 23.41 -15.63
C SER A 202 9.37 24.01 -15.80
N GLU A 203 9.29 25.07 -16.61
CA GLU A 203 8.02 25.71 -16.97
C GLU A 203 6.97 24.77 -17.58
N VAL A 204 7.39 23.58 -18.05
CA VAL A 204 6.51 22.68 -18.79
C VAL A 204 5.44 22.06 -17.90
N CYS A 205 5.79 21.68 -16.67
CA CYS A 205 4.83 21.12 -15.72
C CYS A 205 4.21 22.18 -14.80
N SER A 206 4.79 23.39 -14.71
CA SER A 206 4.26 24.47 -13.88
C SER A 206 3.09 25.25 -14.52
N LYS A 207 2.93 25.20 -15.85
CA LYS A 207 1.86 25.92 -16.57
C LYS A 207 0.47 25.28 -16.51
N VAL A 208 0.34 24.07 -15.95
CA VAL A 208 -0.95 23.41 -15.77
C VAL A 208 -1.55 23.84 -14.44
N ASN A 209 -2.63 24.63 -14.49
CA ASN A 209 -3.35 25.14 -13.33
C ASN A 209 -3.67 24.00 -12.35
N GLN A 210 -3.02 24.02 -11.18
CA GLN A 210 -3.37 23.19 -10.04
C GLN A 210 -4.69 23.69 -9.45
N ASN A 211 -5.79 23.40 -10.12
CA ASN A 211 -7.08 23.45 -9.45
C ASN A 211 -7.06 22.28 -8.46
N ASN A 212 -6.72 22.56 -7.20
CA ASN A 212 -6.78 21.64 -6.07
C ASN A 212 -8.23 21.18 -5.87
N THR A 213 -8.66 20.30 -6.77
CA THR A 213 -9.89 19.56 -6.65
C THR A 213 -9.49 18.36 -5.84
N THR A 214 -9.97 18.28 -4.60
CA THR A 214 -9.89 17.05 -3.81
C THR A 214 -10.65 15.99 -4.60
N VAL A 215 -9.94 15.25 -5.45
CA VAL A 215 -10.50 14.16 -6.22
C VAL A 215 -10.87 13.09 -5.20
N ASN A 216 -12.16 12.98 -4.87
CA ASN A 216 -12.69 11.84 -4.16
C ASN A 216 -12.49 10.62 -5.08
N ILE A 217 -11.52 9.76 -4.75
CA ILE A 217 -11.16 8.55 -5.50
C ILE A 217 -12.27 7.47 -5.42
N THR A 218 -13.40 7.76 -4.76
CA THR A 218 -14.49 6.80 -4.58
C THR A 218 -15.28 6.46 -5.84
N ASP A 219 -15.14 7.20 -6.95
CA ASP A 219 -16.01 7.03 -8.14
C ASP A 219 -15.40 6.30 -9.35
N VAL A 220 -14.17 5.78 -9.27
CA VAL A 220 -13.49 5.17 -10.45
C VAL A 220 -13.73 3.66 -10.60
N ASN A 221 -14.28 2.97 -9.60
CA ASN A 221 -14.42 1.50 -9.63
C ASN A 221 -15.86 0.99 -9.74
N ASN A 222 -16.68 1.55 -10.63
CA ASN A 222 -17.90 0.86 -11.07
C ASN A 222 -17.95 0.71 -12.59
N PRO A 223 -17.29 -0.30 -13.18
CA PRO A 223 -17.57 -0.70 -14.54
C PRO A 223 -18.92 -1.43 -14.53
N ASN A 224 -20.00 -0.70 -14.79
CA ASN A 224 -21.28 -1.31 -15.16
C ASN A 224 -21.47 -1.27 -16.68
N PRO A 225 -21.01 -2.28 -17.44
CA PRO A 225 -21.41 -2.44 -18.82
C PRO A 225 -22.69 -3.28 -18.82
N ASN A 226 -23.84 -2.67 -18.53
CA ASN A 226 -25.17 -3.11 -18.97
C ASN A 226 -26.29 -2.31 -18.29
N ASN A 227 -27.00 -1.50 -19.08
CA ASN A 227 -28.36 -1.81 -19.54
C ASN A 227 -29.32 -0.61 -19.50
N SER A 228 -29.94 -0.42 -20.66
CA SER A 228 -31.22 0.23 -20.88
C SER A 228 -32.33 -0.22 -19.91
N THR A 229 -33.02 0.80 -19.38
CA THR A 229 -34.47 0.91 -19.19
C THR A 229 -35.23 -0.06 -18.26
N MET A 230 -35.72 0.53 -17.17
CA MET A 230 -36.96 0.29 -16.40
C MET A 230 -37.22 -1.09 -15.75
N ALA A 231 -37.16 -1.13 -14.41
CA ALA A 231 -38.33 -1.43 -13.59
C ALA A 231 -38.11 -0.99 -12.13
N ASN A 232 -39.16 -0.40 -11.58
CA ASN A 232 -39.36 0.08 -10.23
C ASN A 232 -39.60 -1.09 -9.25
N THR A 233 -38.91 -1.12 -8.11
CA THR A 233 -39.44 -1.71 -6.86
C THR A 233 -38.70 -1.16 -5.65
N ASN A 234 -39.49 -0.57 -4.74
CA ASN A 234 -39.12 -0.23 -3.37
C ASN A 234 -38.69 -1.47 -2.58
N GLY A 235 -37.64 -1.33 -1.78
CA GLY A 235 -37.25 -2.27 -0.73
C GLY A 235 -36.28 -1.59 0.23
N ASN A 236 -36.80 -1.11 1.35
CA ASN A 236 -36.00 -0.75 2.52
C ASN A 236 -35.40 -2.03 3.09
N ASP A 237 -34.09 -2.09 3.29
CA ASP A 237 -33.50 -2.95 4.31
C ASP A 237 -32.20 -2.31 4.83
N GLU A 238 -32.23 -1.95 6.11
CA GLU A 238 -31.06 -1.71 6.94
C GLU A 238 -30.28 -3.03 7.08
N SER A 239 -28.98 -3.01 6.83
CA SER A 239 -28.09 -4.09 7.26
C SER A 239 -26.79 -3.51 7.76
N ALA A 240 -26.66 -3.53 9.09
CA ALA A 240 -25.40 -3.36 9.79
C ALA A 240 -24.51 -4.59 9.52
N ALA A 241 -23.41 -4.40 8.80
CA ALA A 241 -22.39 -5.42 8.64
C ALA A 241 -21.56 -5.52 9.94
N ILE A 242 -21.73 -6.62 10.66
CA ILE A 242 -20.87 -7.03 11.77
C ILE A 242 -19.63 -7.68 11.15
N PHE A 243 -18.48 -7.02 11.25
CA PHE A 243 -17.19 -7.61 10.89
C PHE A 243 -16.87 -8.78 11.83
N SER A 244 -16.90 -9.99 11.27
CA SER A 244 -16.38 -11.20 11.90
C SER A 244 -14.86 -11.10 11.99
N GLN A 245 -14.32 -11.06 13.21
CA GLN A 245 -12.88 -11.14 13.44
C GLN A 245 -12.40 -12.58 13.18
N ASP A 246 -11.70 -12.77 12.07
CA ASP A 246 -11.02 -14.03 11.78
C ASP A 246 -9.84 -14.23 12.75
N LYS A 247 -9.90 -15.33 13.50
CA LYS A 247 -8.88 -15.77 14.48
C LYS A 247 -7.52 -16.11 13.84
N ASN A 248 -7.41 -16.10 12.52
CA ASN A 248 -6.17 -16.36 11.79
C ASN A 248 -5.16 -15.18 11.84
N LEU A 249 -5.59 -13.96 12.19
CA LEU A 249 -4.67 -12.81 12.26
C LEU A 249 -3.68 -12.86 13.45
N ILE A 250 -4.04 -13.54 14.55
CA ILE A 250 -3.17 -13.64 15.74
C ILE A 250 -1.94 -14.52 15.46
N PHE A 251 -2.05 -15.49 14.54
CA PHE A 251 -0.91 -16.31 14.13
C PHE A 251 0.14 -15.53 13.34
N ILE A 252 -0.27 -14.50 12.58
CA ILE A 252 0.66 -13.69 11.78
C ILE A 252 1.54 -12.80 12.68
N SER A 253 0.99 -12.26 13.78
CA SER A 253 1.80 -11.54 14.76
C SER A 253 2.83 -12.43 15.46
N ILE A 254 2.54 -13.72 15.64
CA ILE A 254 3.49 -14.68 16.22
C ILE A 254 4.57 -15.07 15.20
N ILE A 255 4.21 -15.24 13.92
CA ILE A 255 5.18 -15.56 12.86
C ILE A 255 6.17 -14.41 12.63
N LEU A 256 5.72 -13.15 12.67
CA LEU A 256 6.63 -12.01 12.59
C LEU A 256 7.58 -11.94 13.81
N ILE A 257 7.12 -12.28 15.02
CA ILE A 257 8.00 -12.32 16.21
C ILE A 257 9.05 -13.45 16.13
N ILE A 258 8.75 -14.56 15.45
CA ILE A 258 9.67 -15.70 15.29
C ILE A 258 10.70 -15.47 14.17
N ILE A 259 10.37 -14.67 13.15
CA ILE A 259 11.32 -14.37 12.06
C ILE A 259 12.34 -13.30 12.48
N PHE A 260 11.98 -12.42 13.43
CA PHE A 260 12.80 -11.27 13.84
C PHE A 260 13.45 -11.42 15.24
N ASN A 261 13.46 -12.61 15.84
CA ASN A 261 14.28 -12.97 17.03
C ASN A 261 15.07 -14.25 16.75
#